data_AF-A0A9E3D6P2-F1
#
_entry.id   AF-A0A9E3D6P2-F1
#
_cell.length_a   1.000
_cell.length_b   1.000
_cell.length_c   1.000
_cell.angle_alpha   90.00
_cell.angle_beta   90.00
_cell.angle_gamma   90.00
#
_symmetry.space_group_name_H-M   'P 1'
#
loop_
_entity.id
_entity.type
_entity.pdbx_description
1 polymer ?
#
loop_
_entity_poly.entity_id
_entity_poly.type
_entity_poly.pdbx_seq_one_letter_code
_entity_poly.pdbx_strand_id
1 'polypeptide(L)' 'MTLLRGRKDGLEVALAGRELDVALDELEARLAEQPGFYRGVGAVASFGTTVPPVQAVARLRQLMDAAGIALRA' A
#
# COMPACT_ATOMS: atom_id res chain seq x y z
N MET A 1 -6.17 8.51 -6.06
CA MET A 1 -7.12 7.63 -5.34
C MET A 1 -6.35 6.44 -4.79
N THR A 2 -6.50 6.08 -3.51
CA THR A 2 -5.90 4.86 -2.95
C THR A 2 -6.81 3.68 -3.26
N LEU A 3 -6.32 2.66 -3.94
CA LEU A 3 -7.07 1.44 -4.25
C LEU A 3 -6.25 0.20 -3.85
N LEU A 4 -6.85 -0.65 -3.01
CA LEU A 4 -6.39 -2.00 -2.73
C LEU A 4 -7.10 -2.95 -3.69
N ARG A 5 -6.36 -3.59 -4.60
CA ARG A 5 -6.93 -4.49 -5.60
C ARG A 5 -6.34 -5.89 -5.47
N GLY A 6 -7.21 -6.90 -5.28
CA GLY A 6 -6.81 -8.29 -5.41
C GLY A 6 -6.41 -8.62 -6.85
N ARG A 7 -5.24 -9.24 -7.02
CA ARG A 7 -4.68 -9.73 -8.29
C ARG A 7 -4.46 -11.24 -8.17
N LYS A 8 -4.27 -11.91 -9.32
CA LYS A 8 -3.99 -13.35 -9.36
C LYS A 8 -2.75 -13.75 -8.53
N ASP A 9 -1.76 -12.84 -8.44
CA ASP A 9 -0.47 -13.10 -7.81
C ASP A 9 -0.29 -12.41 -6.43
N GLY A 10 -1.34 -11.77 -5.90
CA GLY A 10 -1.31 -11.05 -4.64
C GLY A 10 -2.18 -9.80 -4.62
N LEU A 11 -1.68 -8.73 -4.01
CA LEU A 11 -2.36 -7.46 -3.85
C LEU A 11 -1.66 -6.38 -4.68
N GLU A 12 -2.42 -5.46 -5.25
CA GLU A 12 -1.91 -4.23 -5.84
C GLU A 12 -2.38 -3.05 -5.00
N VAL A 13 -1.43 -2.21 -4.59
CA VAL A 13 -1.69 -0.97 -3.86
C VAL A 13 -1.43 0.18 -4.81
N ALA A 14 -2.49 0.72 -5.40
CA ALA A 14 -2.40 1.87 -6.29
C ALA A 14 -2.50 3.17 -5.50
N LEU A 15 -1.45 3.99 -5.57
CA LEU A 15 -1.29 5.27 -4.87
C LEU A 15 -1.23 6.45 -5.87
N ALA A 16 -1.83 6.30 -7.05
CA ALA A 16 -1.75 7.28 -8.14
C ALA A 16 -2.84 8.38 -8.07
N GLY A 17 -2.51 9.57 -8.58
CA GLY A 17 -3.49 10.62 -8.89
C GLY A 17 -3.99 11.47 -7.72
N ARG A 18 -3.24 11.56 -6.61
CA ARG A 18 -3.48 12.46 -5.46
C ARG A 18 -2.18 12.62 -4.66
N GLU A 19 -2.17 13.52 -3.69
CA GLU A 19 -1.05 13.61 -2.73
C GLU A 19 -0.81 12.29 -2.02
N LEU A 20 0.45 11.86 -2.04
CA LEU A 20 0.88 10.54 -1.57
C LEU A 20 0.67 10.38 -0.06
N ASP A 21 0.88 11.42 0.73
CA ASP A 21 0.68 11.36 2.18
C ASP A 21 -0.79 11.09 2.52
N VAL A 22 -1.72 11.81 1.89
CA VAL A 22 -3.16 11.58 2.06
C VAL A 22 -3.55 10.18 1.56
N ALA A 23 -2.86 9.65 0.55
CA ALA A 23 -3.10 8.30 0.06
C ALA A 23 -2.64 7.22 1.05
N LEU A 24 -1.52 7.45 1.75
CA LEU A 24 -0.98 6.58 2.80
C LEU A 24 -1.84 6.61 4.06
N ASP A 25 -2.35 7.77 4.45
CA ASP A 25 -3.28 7.89 5.59
C ASP A 25 -4.57 7.08 5.36
N GLU A 26 -5.14 7.15 4.16
CA GLU A 26 -6.30 6.32 3.79
C GLU A 26 -5.97 4.82 3.77
N LEU A 27 -4.77 4.46 3.32
CA LEU A 27 -4.33 3.07 3.30
C LEU A 27 -4.24 2.53 4.72
N GLU A 28 -3.61 3.29 5.62
CA GLU A 28 -3.51 2.97 7.05
C GLU A 28 -4.90 2.76 7.67
N ALA A 29 -5.83 3.68 7.44
CA ALA A 29 -7.20 3.56 7.92
C ALA A 29 -7.88 2.27 7.42
N ARG A 30 -7.75 1.93 6.13
CA ARG A 30 -8.34 0.71 5.55
C ARG A 30 -7.73 -0.58 6.11
N LEU A 31 -6.42 -0.60 6.35
CA LEU A 31 -5.77 -1.76 6.97
C LEU A 31 -6.21 -1.93 8.42
N ALA A 32 -6.48 -0.83 9.12
CA ALA A 32 -7.00 -0.84 10.48
C ALA A 32 -8.46 -1.33 10.55
N GLU A 33 -9.29 -1.06 9.53
CA GLU A 33 -10.66 -1.56 9.45
C GLU A 33 -10.75 -3.09 9.36
N GLN A 34 -9.73 -3.75 8.78
CA GLN A 34 -9.68 -5.21 8.61
C GLN A 34 -8.36 -5.82 9.09
N PRO A 35 -8.12 -5.86 10.42
CA PRO A 35 -6.86 -6.33 10.97
C PRO A 35 -6.58 -7.78 10.56
N GLY A 36 -5.43 -8.01 9.92
CA GLY A 36 -4.95 -9.35 9.58
C GLY A 36 -5.61 -10.01 8.37
N PHE A 37 -6.60 -9.39 7.71
CA PHE A 37 -7.25 -9.95 6.52
C PHE A 37 -6.25 -10.20 5.38
N TYR A 38 -5.27 -9.29 5.21
CA TYR A 38 -4.25 -9.37 4.17
C TYR A 38 -2.93 -10.02 4.65
N ARG A 39 -2.91 -10.62 5.85
CA ARG A 39 -1.68 -11.19 6.41
C ARG A 39 -1.15 -12.33 5.55
N GLY A 40 0.16 -12.33 5.29
CA GLY A 40 0.84 -13.33 4.46
C GLY A 40 0.67 -13.12 2.95
N VAL A 41 -0.07 -12.09 2.53
CA VAL A 41 -0.23 -11.74 1.13
C VAL A 41 0.97 -10.92 0.67
N GLY A 42 1.41 -11.14 -0.58
CA GLY A 42 2.39 -10.27 -1.23
C GLY A 42 1.71 -9.12 -1.95
N ALA A 43 2.26 -7.91 -1.86
CA ALA A 43 1.73 -6.73 -2.51
C ALA A 43 2.74 -6.04 -3.44
N VAL A 44 2.27 -5.42 -4.50
CA VAL A 44 3.05 -4.51 -5.36
C VAL A 44 2.47 -3.10 -5.25
N ALA A 45 3.33 -2.10 -5.06
CA ALA A 45 2.93 -0.71 -5.02
C ALA A 45 3.02 -0.08 -6.42
N SER A 46 1.98 0.64 -6.82
CA SER A 46 1.92 1.39 -8.08
C SER A 46 1.73 2.88 -7.79
N PHE A 47 2.73 3.68 -8.14
CA PHE A 47 2.73 5.14 -7.94
C PHE A 47 2.32 5.92 -9.21
N GLY A 48 1.95 5.21 -10.28
CA GLY A 48 1.65 5.82 -11.58
C GLY A 48 2.91 6.39 -12.23
N THR A 49 2.85 7.63 -12.71
CA THR A 49 3.96 8.33 -13.38
C THR A 49 4.86 9.12 -12.42
N THR A 50 4.48 9.23 -11.15
CA THR A 50 5.22 10.03 -10.16
C THR A 50 6.23 9.15 -9.44
N VAL A 51 7.48 9.61 -9.37
CA VAL A 51 8.50 8.98 -8.53
C VAL A 51 8.23 9.37 -7.07
N PRO A 52 7.91 8.41 -6.18
CA PRO A 52 7.64 8.73 -4.79
C PRO A 52 8.93 9.14 -4.06
N PRO A 53 8.87 10.10 -3.11
CA PRO A 53 10.00 10.39 -2.24
C PRO A 53 10.34 9.18 -1.37
N VAL A 54 11.62 9.00 -1.07
CA VAL A 54 12.14 7.85 -0.29
C VAL A 54 11.42 7.70 1.06
N GLN A 55 11.09 8.81 1.71
CA GLN A 55 10.38 8.81 2.98
C GLN A 55 8.97 8.19 2.88
N ALA A 56 8.25 8.47 1.79
CA ALA A 56 6.93 7.90 1.57
C ALA A 56 6.99 6.40 1.25
N VAL A 57 8.02 5.95 0.53
CA VAL A 57 8.26 4.52 0.28
C VAL A 57 8.57 3.80 1.59
N ALA A 58 9.39 4.41 2.46
CA ALA A 58 9.68 3.86 3.79
C ALA A 58 8.42 3.75 4.65
N ARG A 59 7.58 4.79 4.67
CA ARG A 59 6.29 4.80 5.37
C ARG A 59 5.34 3.72 4.84
N LEU A 60 5.21 3.60 3.52
CA LEU A 60 4.40 2.54 2.90
C LEU A 60 4.87 1.15 3.35
N ARG A 61 6.18 0.91 3.32
CA ARG A 61 6.75 -0.38 3.73
C ARG A 61 6.43 -0.70 5.20
N GLN A 62 6.57 0.28 6.09
CA GLN A 62 6.19 0.12 7.50
C GLN A 62 4.71 -0.24 7.68
N LEU A 63 3.81 0.44 6.96
CA LEU A 63 2.37 0.16 7.01
C LEU A 63 2.04 -1.26 6.53
N MET A 64 2.65 -1.69 5.41
CA MET A 64 2.47 -3.04 4.88
C MET A 64 3.01 -4.10 5.82
N ASP A 65 4.23 -3.91 6.36
CA ASP A 65 4.84 -4.85 7.30
C ASP A 65 4.01 -4.98 8.58
N ALA A 66 3.48 -3.87 9.11
CA ALA A 66 2.58 -3.86 10.27
C ALA A 66 1.28 -4.64 10.01
N ALA A 67 0.73 -4.55 8.79
CA ALA A 67 -0.42 -5.34 8.34
C ALA A 67 -0.06 -6.80 8.01
N GLY A 68 1.22 -7.18 8.05
CA GLY A 68 1.71 -8.50 7.70
C GLY A 68 1.70 -8.79 6.19
N ILE A 69 1.76 -7.75 5.36
CA ILE A 69 1.77 -7.79 3.90
C ILE A 69 3.21 -7.65 3.41
N ALA A 70 3.69 -8.59 2.60
CA ALA A 70 5.04 -8.54 2.05
C ALA A 70 5.08 -7.66 0.79
N LEU A 71 5.67 -6.47 0.87
CA LEU A 71 5.86 -5.62 -0.31
C LEU A 71 6.94 -6.21 -1.23
N ARG A 72 6.58 -6.47 -2.49
CA ARG A 72 7.45 -6.98 -3.55
C ARG A 72 7.89 -5.83 -4.46
N ALA A 73 9.15 -5.85 -4.88
CA ALA A 73 9.77 -4.87 -5.76
C ALA A 73 9.35 -5.08 -7.23
#